data_AF-A0A3P8W603-F1
#
_entry.id   AF-A0A3P8W603-F1
#
_cell.length_a   1.000
_cell.length_b   1.000
_cell.length_c   1.000
_cell.angle_alpha   90.00
_cell.angle_beta   90.00
_cell.angle_gamma   90.00
#
_symmetry.space_group_name_H-M   'P 1'
#
loop_
_entity.id
_entity.type
_entity.pdbx_description
1 polymer ?
#
loop_
_entity_poly.entity_id
_entity_poly.type
_entity_poly.pdbx_seq_one_letter_code
_entity_poly.pdbx_strand_id
1 'polypeptide(L)'
;MISLVVPPLGGSVFLVVSIGPVKLLPEVFLLLQQWYRLQPTSEIPDSAPNSGMKSDAASVKLCLCYSSDCAFSLFRSKGDEEDEAEKKEEELILLLKRAKVSLHIQGENFDAASEFLHRAAALAHQTNNHQAVVYTYIQMANLAFLQGQLEQAEKLFKAAMSFLLAGGAPLDHNAVVEMSLKLSCMYAEQNRAELAEHGFRFCMESLEAKLQKEAALKEEERTDEQEVERKNTRLLLGLCLDSRARYRTSSLRLQEASEDYQRALEICSQEQGPTHPQTLVLMNDLATVLDLRGLHDEALVLVQQAVELSRSSGHPDLHRLLGNMAGVLLHKGRLDQALRLYQEALSLSHQVQDQETVDQILDGLEEVKRRRRLQETKDKTNKD
;
A
#
# COMPACT_ATOMS: atom_id res chain seq x y z
N MET A 1 -2.67 -0.16 13.84
CA MET A 1 -2.12 -1.17 12.91
C MET A 1 -1.98 -2.46 13.70
N ILE A 2 -2.49 -3.56 13.16
CA ILE A 2 -2.33 -4.89 13.77
C ILE A 2 -1.26 -5.59 12.93
N SER A 3 -0.01 -5.63 13.39
CA SER A 3 0.94 -6.60 12.84
C SER A 3 0.37 -8.00 13.05
N LEU A 4 0.23 -8.79 11.98
CA LEU A 4 -0.09 -10.22 12.10
C LEU A 4 1.18 -10.92 12.54
N VAL A 5 1.22 -11.07 13.84
CA VAL A 5 2.15 -11.86 14.62
C VAL A 5 1.75 -13.33 14.38
N VAL A 6 2.29 -13.96 13.33
CA VAL A 6 2.02 -15.38 13.04
C VAL A 6 2.83 -16.24 13.98
N PRO A 7 2.21 -17.05 14.86
CA PRO A 7 2.95 -17.90 15.79
C PRO A 7 3.75 -18.96 15.03
N PRO A 8 5.05 -19.16 15.35
CA PRO A 8 5.83 -20.22 14.72
C PRO A 8 5.35 -21.59 15.15
N LEU A 9 5.42 -22.55 14.23
CA LEU A 9 5.46 -23.98 14.56
C LEU A 9 6.83 -24.29 15.19
N GLY A 10 7.02 -23.95 16.47
CA GLY A 10 8.18 -24.39 17.27
C GLY A 10 9.18 -23.32 17.76
N GLY A 11 8.79 -22.04 17.82
CA GLY A 11 9.63 -20.95 18.33
C GLY A 11 8.81 -19.73 18.77
N SER A 12 9.40 -18.79 19.50
CA SER A 12 8.72 -17.61 20.07
C SER A 12 8.92 -16.33 19.26
N VAL A 13 9.55 -16.40 18.08
CA VAL A 13 9.93 -15.22 17.29
C VAL A 13 8.91 -14.99 16.20
N PHE A 14 8.34 -13.79 16.20
CA PHE A 14 7.39 -13.38 15.18
C PHE A 14 8.12 -12.69 14.05
N LEU A 15 7.86 -13.14 12.81
CA LEU A 15 8.27 -12.42 11.61
C LEU A 15 7.16 -11.46 11.20
N VAL A 16 7.57 -10.32 10.65
CA VAL A 16 6.64 -9.24 10.35
C VAL A 16 6.25 -9.33 8.89
N VAL A 17 4.99 -9.69 8.65
CA VAL A 17 4.30 -9.35 7.40
C VAL A 17 3.86 -7.90 7.53
N SER A 18 4.12 -7.06 6.53
CA SER A 18 3.84 -5.62 6.60
C SER A 18 2.34 -5.31 6.66
N ILE A 19 1.74 -5.31 7.85
CA ILE A 19 0.29 -5.08 7.99
C ILE A 19 0.04 -3.67 8.49
N GLY A 20 0.39 -2.75 7.61
CA GLY A 20 -0.34 -1.48 7.57
C GLY A 20 -1.68 -1.69 6.87
N PRO A 21 -2.63 -0.74 6.97
CA PRO A 21 -3.60 -0.58 5.88
C PRO A 21 -2.80 -0.60 4.57
N VAL A 22 -3.34 -1.20 3.50
CA VAL A 22 -2.75 -1.06 2.15
C VAL A 22 -2.47 0.42 1.97
N LYS A 23 -1.22 0.84 2.20
CA LYS A 23 -0.80 2.21 1.95
C LYS A 23 -0.87 2.23 0.46
N LEU A 24 -1.94 2.85 -0.06
CA LEU A 24 -2.12 3.06 -1.48
C LEU A 24 -0.75 3.46 -2.00
N LEU A 25 -0.29 2.70 -2.99
CA LEU A 25 0.80 3.18 -3.80
C LEU A 25 0.46 4.63 -4.11
N PRO A 26 1.40 5.55 -3.89
CA PRO A 26 1.30 6.89 -4.43
C PRO A 26 0.71 6.94 -5.83
N GLU A 27 1.10 5.93 -6.61
CA GLU A 27 0.75 5.70 -7.99
C GLU A 27 -0.75 5.41 -8.16
N VAL A 28 -1.44 4.64 -7.30
CA VAL A 28 -2.91 4.43 -7.37
C VAL A 28 -3.69 5.70 -7.01
N PHE A 29 -3.17 6.50 -6.08
CA PHE A 29 -3.70 7.84 -5.84
C PHE A 29 -3.42 8.79 -7.02
N LEU A 30 -2.23 8.67 -7.62
CA LEU A 30 -1.86 9.28 -8.90
C LEU A 30 -2.67 8.72 -10.06
N LEU A 31 -3.28 7.52 -10.00
CA LEU A 31 -4.16 6.99 -11.05
C LEU A 31 -5.50 7.69 -11.07
N LEU A 32 -6.07 7.94 -9.88
CA LEU A 32 -7.23 8.81 -9.73
C LEU A 32 -6.90 10.25 -10.13
N GLN A 33 -5.68 10.74 -9.88
CA GLN A 33 -5.25 12.07 -10.33
C GLN A 33 -4.83 12.14 -11.82
N GLN A 34 -4.26 11.09 -12.39
CA GLN A 34 -3.80 11.00 -13.79
C GLN A 34 -4.99 10.79 -14.72
N TRP A 35 -5.97 9.99 -14.31
CA TRP A 35 -7.26 9.90 -14.99
C TRP A 35 -7.97 11.27 -15.03
N TYR A 36 -7.84 12.09 -13.98
CA TYR A 36 -8.29 13.48 -13.96
C TYR A 36 -7.40 14.46 -14.75
N ARG A 37 -6.17 14.09 -15.12
CA ARG A 37 -5.20 14.94 -15.86
C ARG A 37 -5.16 14.66 -17.37
N LEU A 38 -5.86 13.64 -17.88
CA LEU A 38 -5.86 13.31 -19.30
C LEU A 38 -6.93 14.08 -20.09
N GLN A 39 -6.75 15.40 -20.16
CA GLN A 39 -7.21 16.30 -21.23
C GLN A 39 -6.02 17.25 -21.56
N PRO A 40 -5.82 17.64 -22.83
CA PRO A 40 -4.50 17.91 -23.41
C PRO A 40 -3.76 19.15 -22.87
N THR A 41 -2.43 19.03 -22.82
CA THR A 41 -1.45 19.96 -22.23
C THR A 41 -1.05 21.12 -23.17
N SER A 42 -0.46 22.18 -22.59
CA SER A 42 0.60 22.95 -23.26
C SER A 42 1.69 23.40 -22.27
N GLU A 43 2.91 23.50 -22.79
CA GLU A 43 4.24 23.31 -22.19
C GLU A 43 4.98 24.57 -21.61
N ILE A 44 5.86 24.33 -20.60
CA ILE A 44 7.23 24.91 -20.31
C ILE A 44 7.33 26.39 -19.79
N PRO A 45 8.38 26.90 -19.03
CA PRO A 45 9.72 26.38 -18.63
C PRO A 45 10.16 26.50 -17.13
N ASP A 46 11.29 25.82 -16.85
CA ASP A 46 12.14 25.86 -15.64
C ASP A 46 12.59 27.27 -15.18
N SER A 47 12.39 27.57 -13.89
CA SER A 47 13.37 28.32 -13.08
C SER A 47 13.05 28.26 -11.57
N ALA A 48 13.91 27.60 -10.79
CA ALA A 48 13.90 27.61 -9.32
C ALA A 48 14.99 28.56 -8.77
N PRO A 49 14.77 29.23 -7.62
CA PRO A 49 15.87 29.68 -6.79
C PRO A 49 16.05 28.78 -5.55
N ASN A 50 17.31 28.46 -5.33
CA ASN A 50 17.88 27.69 -4.24
C ASN A 50 17.72 28.40 -2.88
N SER A 51 17.27 27.71 -1.84
CA SER A 51 17.65 28.04 -0.45
C SER A 51 17.53 26.83 0.47
N GLY A 52 18.66 26.38 1.01
CA GLY A 52 18.76 25.21 1.88
C GLY A 52 18.22 25.42 3.29
N MET A 53 17.58 24.38 3.83
CA MET A 53 17.29 24.24 5.27
C MET A 53 17.52 22.79 5.71
N LYS A 54 18.04 22.67 6.93
CA LYS A 54 18.67 21.48 7.53
C LYS A 54 17.65 20.41 7.95
N SER A 55 18.14 19.16 7.97
CA SER A 55 17.43 17.91 8.22
C SER A 55 17.05 17.70 9.68
N ASP A 56 15.75 17.57 9.94
CA ASP A 56 15.19 17.00 11.18
C ASP A 56 14.31 15.79 10.82
N ALA A 57 14.19 14.87 11.77
CA ALA A 57 13.65 13.50 11.66
C ALA A 57 12.20 13.38 11.14
N ALA A 58 12.02 13.60 9.83
CA ALA A 58 10.81 13.33 9.05
C ALA A 58 11.09 12.39 7.86
N SER A 59 12.26 11.75 7.83
CA SER A 59 12.85 11.15 6.62
C SER A 59 12.49 9.68 6.36
N VAL A 60 11.43 9.15 6.97
CA VAL A 60 10.79 7.86 6.61
C VAL A 60 9.31 8.06 6.21
N LYS A 61 8.81 9.30 6.27
CA LYS A 61 7.51 9.73 5.70
C LYS A 61 7.65 10.49 4.38
N LEU A 62 8.84 10.51 3.78
CA LEU A 62 9.18 11.38 2.66
C LEU A 62 9.55 10.56 1.40
N CYS A 63 8.56 10.22 0.60
CA CYS A 63 8.74 10.02 -0.85
C CYS A 63 7.43 10.24 -1.62
N LEU A 64 6.77 11.39 -1.41
CA LEU A 64 5.75 11.94 -2.33
C LEU A 64 5.53 13.45 -2.20
N CYS A 65 6.61 14.20 -2.14
CA CYS A 65 6.51 15.66 -2.06
C CYS A 65 7.37 16.33 -3.12
N TYR A 66 7.22 16.01 -4.41
CA TYR A 66 7.61 16.91 -5.49
C TYR A 66 6.78 16.66 -6.76
N SER A 67 5.73 17.46 -6.91
CA SER A 67 5.50 18.33 -8.06
C SER A 67 4.30 19.20 -7.70
N SER A 68 4.60 20.31 -7.02
CA SER A 68 3.82 21.51 -7.28
C SER A 68 3.88 21.74 -8.78
N ASP A 69 2.75 21.77 -9.45
CA ASP A 69 2.42 22.81 -10.44
C ASP A 69 0.97 22.65 -10.86
N CYS A 70 0.20 23.70 -10.57
CA CYS A 70 -0.90 24.21 -11.37
C CYS A 70 -1.25 25.58 -10.76
N ALA A 71 -0.45 26.59 -11.10
CA ALA A 71 -0.88 27.97 -11.01
C ALA A 71 -1.60 28.33 -12.30
N PHE A 72 -2.82 28.82 -12.12
CA PHE A 72 -3.71 29.37 -13.14
C PHE A 72 -3.03 30.45 -13.98
N SER A 73 -3.30 30.46 -15.30
CA SER A 73 -4.05 31.55 -15.92
C SER A 73 -4.26 31.28 -17.40
N LEU A 74 -5.42 31.66 -17.94
CA LEU A 74 -5.48 32.77 -18.89
C LEU A 74 -6.92 33.12 -19.24
N PHE A 75 -7.20 34.42 -19.16
CA PHE A 75 -8.43 35.09 -19.56
C PHE A 75 -9.02 34.52 -20.86
N ARG A 76 -10.27 34.07 -20.79
CA ARG A 76 -11.14 33.96 -21.96
C ARG A 76 -12.56 34.33 -21.52
N SER A 77 -13.02 35.49 -21.96
CA SER A 77 -14.35 36.00 -21.64
C SER A 77 -15.41 35.01 -22.12
N LYS A 78 -16.32 34.59 -21.23
CA LYS A 78 -17.59 33.96 -21.56
C LYS A 78 -18.53 34.07 -20.34
N GLY A 79 -19.83 33.95 -20.60
CA GLY A 79 -20.89 34.54 -19.79
C GLY A 79 -21.08 33.94 -18.38
N ASP A 80 -21.88 34.66 -17.58
CA ASP A 80 -22.04 34.51 -16.14
C ASP A 80 -22.39 33.09 -15.62
N GLU A 81 -22.92 32.19 -16.46
CA GLU A 81 -23.28 30.81 -16.04
C GLU A 81 -22.13 29.81 -16.11
N GLU A 82 -21.19 29.96 -17.06
CA GLU A 82 -20.00 29.09 -17.16
C GLU A 82 -19.03 29.40 -15.99
N ASP A 83 -18.90 30.68 -15.62
CA ASP A 83 -18.08 31.15 -14.49
C ASP A 83 -18.56 30.58 -13.13
N GLU A 84 -19.86 30.38 -12.93
CA GLU A 84 -20.40 29.86 -11.66
C GLU A 84 -20.24 28.34 -11.51
N ALA A 85 -20.26 27.59 -12.62
CA ALA A 85 -19.97 26.16 -12.60
C ALA A 85 -18.49 25.90 -12.28
N GLU A 86 -17.58 26.65 -12.91
CA GLU A 86 -16.14 26.57 -12.66
C GLU A 86 -15.79 26.91 -11.20
N LYS A 87 -16.38 27.98 -10.63
CA LYS A 87 -16.19 28.33 -9.21
C LYS A 87 -16.60 27.20 -8.26
N LYS A 88 -17.72 26.51 -8.54
CA LYS A 88 -18.18 25.38 -7.73
C LYS A 88 -17.25 24.18 -7.84
N GLU A 89 -16.68 23.94 -9.02
CA GLU A 89 -15.68 22.88 -9.21
C GLU A 89 -14.38 23.19 -8.47
N GLU A 90 -13.89 24.43 -8.53
CA GLU A 90 -12.72 24.88 -7.75
C GLU A 90 -12.95 24.75 -6.24
N GLU A 91 -14.13 25.15 -5.75
CA GLU A 91 -14.51 25.01 -4.35
C GLU A 91 -14.55 23.53 -3.93
N LEU A 92 -15.13 22.66 -4.75
CA LEU A 92 -15.14 21.23 -4.52
C LEU A 92 -13.72 20.66 -4.39
N ILE A 93 -12.83 21.00 -5.33
CA ILE A 93 -11.43 20.57 -5.33
C ILE A 93 -10.74 21.07 -4.04
N LEU A 94 -10.99 22.32 -3.65
CA LEU A 94 -10.44 22.90 -2.43
C LEU A 94 -10.92 22.15 -1.18
N LEU A 95 -12.21 21.81 -1.09
CA LEU A 95 -12.77 21.04 0.03
C LEU A 95 -12.12 19.64 0.11
N LEU A 96 -11.98 18.94 -1.01
CA LEU A 96 -11.31 17.64 -1.06
C LEU A 96 -9.84 17.72 -0.65
N LYS A 97 -9.12 18.76 -1.07
CA LYS A 97 -7.74 19.03 -0.65
C LYS A 97 -7.66 19.30 0.85
N ARG A 98 -8.55 20.13 1.40
CA ARG A 98 -8.61 20.44 2.83
C ARG A 98 -8.89 19.18 3.66
N ALA A 99 -9.84 18.35 3.24
CA ALA A 99 -10.10 17.07 3.88
C ALA A 99 -8.84 16.20 3.94
N LYS A 100 -8.13 16.07 2.82
CA LYS A 100 -6.86 15.33 2.76
C LYS A 100 -5.79 15.91 3.69
N VAL A 101 -5.64 17.24 3.73
CA VAL A 101 -4.67 17.89 4.62
C VAL A 101 -5.03 17.66 6.09
N SER A 102 -6.30 17.75 6.47
CA SER A 102 -6.77 17.49 7.84
C SER A 102 -6.45 16.09 8.33
N LEU A 103 -6.42 15.10 7.44
CA LEU A 103 -5.99 13.74 7.73
C LEU A 103 -4.47 13.58 7.94
N HIS A 104 -3.66 14.56 7.53
CA HIS A 104 -2.19 14.45 7.52
C HIS A 104 -1.46 15.44 8.43
N ILE A 105 -2.18 16.38 9.05
CA ILE A 105 -1.64 17.23 10.11
C ILE A 105 -1.35 16.36 11.35
N GLN A 106 -0.25 16.66 12.07
CA GLN A 106 0.17 15.97 13.30
C GLN A 106 -0.99 15.89 14.31
N GLY A 107 -1.67 14.74 14.37
CA GLY A 107 -2.82 14.49 15.23
C GLY A 107 -4.12 14.01 14.56
N GLU A 108 -4.14 13.82 13.22
CA GLU A 108 -5.29 13.31 12.45
C GLU A 108 -6.64 13.95 12.86
N ASN A 109 -6.99 15.09 12.26
CA ASN A 109 -8.25 15.75 12.58
C ASN A 109 -9.40 15.18 11.72
N PHE A 110 -9.93 14.05 12.17
CA PHE A 110 -11.02 13.35 11.48
C PHE A 110 -12.31 14.17 11.41
N ASP A 111 -12.62 14.98 12.43
CA ASP A 111 -13.83 15.80 12.46
C ASP A 111 -13.81 16.87 11.37
N ALA A 112 -12.68 17.58 11.25
CA ALA A 112 -12.49 18.57 10.19
C ALA A 112 -12.52 17.92 8.79
N ALA A 113 -11.89 16.74 8.64
CA ALA A 113 -11.93 16.00 7.38
C ALA A 113 -13.36 15.59 7.01
N SER A 114 -14.13 15.10 7.97
CA SER A 114 -15.54 14.73 7.80
C SER A 114 -16.38 15.93 7.34
N GLU A 115 -16.21 17.07 8.00
CA GLU A 115 -16.93 18.31 7.66
C GLU A 115 -16.66 18.74 6.22
N PHE A 116 -15.39 18.77 5.80
CA PHE A 116 -15.02 19.12 4.43
C PHE A 116 -15.61 18.15 3.40
N LEU A 117 -15.61 16.85 3.69
CA LEU A 117 -16.16 15.84 2.78
C LEU A 117 -17.70 15.90 2.67
N HIS A 118 -18.40 16.19 3.76
CA HIS A 118 -19.85 16.39 3.71
C HIS A 118 -20.24 17.62 2.88
N ARG A 119 -19.50 18.73 3.01
CA ARG A 119 -19.67 19.91 2.16
C ARG A 119 -19.36 19.60 0.70
N ALA A 120 -18.27 18.88 0.43
CA ALA A 120 -17.90 18.44 -0.91
C ALA A 120 -19.00 17.57 -1.53
N ALA A 121 -19.61 16.65 -0.76
CA ALA A 121 -20.66 15.78 -1.26
C ALA A 121 -21.91 16.57 -1.66
N ALA A 122 -22.32 17.54 -0.83
CA ALA A 122 -23.44 18.42 -1.16
C ALA A 122 -23.19 19.20 -2.46
N LEU A 123 -21.98 19.75 -2.62
CA LEU A 123 -21.61 20.51 -3.82
C LEU A 123 -21.50 19.63 -5.08
N ALA A 124 -20.98 18.41 -4.95
CA ALA A 124 -20.91 17.43 -6.03
C ALA A 124 -22.31 17.05 -6.55
N HIS A 125 -23.29 16.88 -5.66
CA HIS A 125 -24.68 16.65 -6.05
C HIS A 125 -25.33 17.88 -6.70
N GLN A 126 -25.05 19.09 -6.20
CA GLN A 126 -25.58 20.33 -6.79
C GLN A 126 -25.08 20.60 -8.20
N THR A 127 -23.85 20.20 -8.51
CA THR A 127 -23.24 20.36 -9.83
C THR A 127 -23.62 19.24 -10.80
N ASN A 128 -24.40 18.24 -10.36
CA ASN A 128 -24.72 17.03 -11.13
C ASN A 128 -23.47 16.32 -11.72
N ASN A 129 -22.30 16.49 -11.08
CA ASN A 129 -21.06 15.88 -11.54
C ASN A 129 -20.94 14.47 -10.94
N HIS A 130 -21.34 13.46 -11.71
CA HIS A 130 -21.32 12.06 -11.27
C HIS A 130 -19.94 11.58 -10.81
N GLN A 131 -18.86 12.03 -11.48
CA GLN A 131 -17.49 11.65 -11.11
C GLN A 131 -17.08 12.24 -9.76
N ALA A 132 -17.42 13.51 -9.54
CA ALA A 132 -17.21 14.18 -8.25
C ALA A 132 -17.97 13.49 -7.10
N VAL A 133 -19.21 13.05 -7.34
CA VAL A 133 -20.01 12.31 -6.35
C VAL A 133 -19.32 10.99 -5.99
N VAL A 134 -18.91 10.19 -6.98
CA VAL A 134 -18.21 8.92 -6.77
C VAL A 134 -16.91 9.14 -6.00
N TYR A 135 -16.08 10.11 -6.43
CA TYR A 135 -14.81 10.40 -5.77
C TYR A 135 -15.01 10.83 -4.31
N THR A 136 -15.97 11.73 -4.06
CA THR A 136 -16.25 12.20 -2.70
C THR A 136 -16.72 11.06 -1.80
N TYR A 137 -17.57 10.17 -2.29
CA TYR A 137 -18.02 9.01 -1.52
C TYR A 137 -16.88 8.04 -1.21
N ILE A 138 -15.95 7.83 -2.15
CA ILE A 138 -14.73 7.04 -1.91
C ILE A 138 -13.89 7.67 -0.79
N GLN A 139 -13.71 9.00 -0.78
CA GLN A 139 -12.97 9.68 0.29
C GLN A 139 -13.68 9.55 1.65
N MET A 140 -15.01 9.69 1.69
CA MET A 140 -15.80 9.47 2.90
C MET A 140 -15.70 8.02 3.38
N ALA A 141 -15.70 7.04 2.47
CA ALA A 141 -15.56 5.63 2.80
C ALA A 141 -14.18 5.32 3.38
N ASN A 142 -13.11 5.88 2.79
CA ASN A 142 -11.75 5.78 3.32
C ASN A 142 -11.64 6.41 4.72
N LEU A 143 -12.26 7.58 4.94
CA LEU A 143 -12.30 8.23 6.25
C LEU A 143 -13.01 7.35 7.29
N ALA A 144 -14.20 6.83 6.96
CA ALA A 144 -14.95 5.93 7.83
C ALA A 144 -14.14 4.66 8.16
N PHE A 145 -13.42 4.11 7.18
CA PHE A 145 -12.53 2.96 7.38
C PHE A 145 -11.39 3.29 8.37
N LEU A 146 -10.72 4.45 8.21
CA LEU A 146 -9.67 4.90 9.13
C LEU A 146 -10.19 5.08 10.57
N GLN A 147 -11.44 5.50 10.73
CA GLN A 147 -12.11 5.62 12.04
C GLN A 147 -12.59 4.27 12.60
N GLY A 148 -12.39 3.14 11.90
CA GLY A 148 -12.89 1.83 12.29
C GLY A 148 -14.40 1.64 12.10
N GLN A 149 -15.08 2.56 11.42
CA GLN A 149 -16.52 2.50 11.13
C GLN A 149 -16.81 1.62 9.90
N LEU A 150 -16.48 0.33 10.00
CA LEU A 150 -16.47 -0.59 8.86
C LEU A 150 -17.83 -0.72 8.16
N GLU A 151 -18.94 -0.72 8.89
CA GLU A 151 -20.28 -0.76 8.29
C GLU A 151 -20.61 0.49 7.46
N GLN A 152 -20.16 1.66 7.93
CA GLN A 152 -20.38 2.91 7.22
C GLN A 152 -19.50 2.99 5.98
N ALA A 153 -18.23 2.57 6.09
CA ALA A 153 -17.33 2.43 4.96
C ALA A 153 -17.90 1.49 3.89
N GLU A 154 -18.41 0.31 4.30
CA GLU A 154 -19.07 -0.64 3.40
C GLU A 154 -20.24 0.00 2.63
N LYS A 155 -21.12 0.71 3.33
CA LYS A 155 -22.26 1.41 2.72
C LYS A 155 -21.80 2.46 1.70
N LEU A 156 -20.80 3.26 2.04
CA LEU A 156 -20.28 4.32 1.17
C LEU A 156 -19.59 3.77 -0.07
N PHE A 157 -18.79 2.71 0.03
CA PHE A 157 -18.20 2.05 -1.13
C PHE A 157 -19.26 1.43 -2.04
N LYS A 158 -20.28 0.77 -1.50
CA LYS A 158 -21.39 0.22 -2.28
C LYS A 158 -22.18 1.32 -2.99
N ALA A 159 -22.39 2.46 -2.33
CA ALA A 159 -23.05 3.62 -2.93
C ALA A 159 -22.20 4.22 -4.07
N ALA A 160 -20.90 4.44 -3.85
CA ALA A 160 -19.97 4.93 -4.87
C ALA A 160 -19.94 4.01 -6.09
N MET A 161 -19.86 2.70 -5.88
CA MET A 161 -19.88 1.70 -6.94
C MET A 161 -21.21 1.68 -7.70
N SER A 162 -22.35 1.78 -6.99
CA SER A 162 -23.66 1.87 -7.62
C SER A 162 -23.78 3.11 -8.51
N PHE A 163 -23.30 4.26 -8.05
CA PHE A 163 -23.26 5.49 -8.86
C PHE A 163 -22.38 5.34 -10.09
N LEU A 164 -21.20 4.75 -9.94
CA LEU A 164 -20.27 4.54 -11.04
C LEU A 164 -20.85 3.62 -12.13
N LEU A 165 -21.49 2.51 -11.72
CA LEU A 165 -22.15 1.57 -12.64
C LEU A 165 -23.39 2.19 -13.30
N ALA A 166 -24.19 2.96 -12.55
CA ALA A 166 -25.32 3.70 -13.11
C ALA A 166 -24.88 4.76 -14.15
N GLY A 167 -23.66 5.30 -13.99
CA GLY A 167 -23.01 6.17 -14.97
C GLY A 167 -22.48 5.46 -16.22
N GLY A 168 -22.69 4.15 -16.35
CA GLY A 168 -22.31 3.37 -17.54
C GLY A 168 -20.92 2.74 -17.48
N ALA A 169 -20.22 2.82 -16.35
CA ALA A 169 -18.93 2.13 -16.21
C ALA A 169 -19.12 0.61 -16.24
N PRO A 170 -18.23 -0.14 -16.93
CA PRO A 170 -18.30 -1.59 -16.96
C PRO A 170 -17.89 -2.21 -15.61
N LEU A 171 -18.29 -3.46 -15.37
CA LEU A 171 -17.95 -4.19 -14.14
C LEU A 171 -16.44 -4.43 -13.97
N ASP A 172 -15.71 -4.56 -15.07
CA ASP A 172 -14.24 -4.73 -15.10
C ASP A 172 -13.48 -3.39 -15.09
N HIS A 173 -14.17 -2.27 -14.84
CA HIS A 173 -13.53 -0.97 -14.66
C HIS A 173 -12.62 -0.98 -13.42
N ASN A 174 -11.40 -0.45 -13.54
CA ASN A 174 -10.39 -0.52 -12.47
C ASN A 174 -10.90 0.08 -11.14
N ALA A 175 -11.66 1.18 -11.17
CA ALA A 175 -12.26 1.77 -9.97
C ALA A 175 -13.33 0.87 -9.30
N VAL A 176 -14.10 0.10 -10.08
CA VAL A 176 -15.05 -0.89 -9.52
C VAL A 176 -14.26 -1.99 -8.81
N VAL A 177 -13.21 -2.49 -9.46
CA VAL A 177 -12.34 -3.52 -8.88
C VAL A 177 -11.61 -3.01 -7.63
N GLU A 178 -11.12 -1.77 -7.61
CA GLU A 178 -10.48 -1.17 -6.43
C GLU A 178 -11.45 -1.09 -5.24
N MET A 179 -12.69 -0.63 -5.47
CA MET A 179 -13.71 -0.61 -4.41
C MET A 179 -14.08 -2.02 -3.94
N SER A 180 -14.17 -2.99 -4.86
CA SER A 180 -14.38 -4.40 -4.52
C SER A 180 -13.23 -4.98 -3.70
N LEU A 181 -11.98 -4.61 -4.00
CA LEU A 181 -10.81 -5.01 -3.22
C LEU A 181 -10.92 -4.47 -1.78
N LYS A 182 -11.25 -3.18 -1.62
CA LYS A 182 -11.44 -2.58 -0.29
C LYS A 182 -12.55 -3.26 0.50
N LEU A 183 -13.68 -3.56 -0.15
CA LEU A 183 -14.76 -4.34 0.47
C LEU A 183 -14.30 -5.73 0.90
N SER A 184 -13.51 -6.41 0.06
CA SER A 184 -12.96 -7.73 0.36
C SER A 184 -12.06 -7.71 1.60
N CYS A 185 -11.18 -6.72 1.71
CA CYS A 185 -10.34 -6.52 2.89
C CYS A 185 -11.16 -6.23 4.14
N MET A 186 -12.19 -5.38 4.06
CA MET A 186 -13.09 -5.13 5.19
C MET A 186 -13.85 -6.39 5.62
N TYR A 187 -14.30 -7.22 4.68
CA TYR A 187 -14.93 -8.50 4.99
C TYR A 187 -13.96 -9.47 5.66
N ALA A 188 -12.69 -9.49 5.24
CA ALA A 188 -11.65 -10.27 5.90
C ALA A 188 -11.44 -9.84 7.35
N GLU A 189 -11.37 -8.53 7.62
CA GLU A 189 -11.25 -7.97 8.98
C GLU A 189 -12.46 -8.30 9.86
N GLN A 190 -13.66 -8.35 9.28
CA GLN A 190 -14.90 -8.73 9.97
C GLN A 190 -15.08 -10.26 10.11
N ASN A 191 -14.08 -11.06 9.72
CA ASN A 191 -14.14 -12.52 9.71
C ASN A 191 -15.29 -13.10 8.84
N ARG A 192 -15.71 -12.36 7.80
CA ARG A 192 -16.71 -12.77 6.80
C ARG A 192 -16.01 -13.46 5.62
N ALA A 193 -15.42 -14.62 5.90
CA ALA A 193 -14.50 -15.33 5.00
C ALA A 193 -15.06 -15.59 3.60
N GLU A 194 -16.31 -16.05 3.49
CA GLU A 194 -16.93 -16.34 2.19
C GLU A 194 -17.01 -15.08 1.31
N LEU A 195 -17.42 -13.95 1.87
CA LEU A 195 -17.53 -12.70 1.11
C LEU A 195 -16.16 -12.13 0.74
N ALA A 196 -15.17 -12.25 1.62
CA ALA A 196 -13.80 -11.86 1.33
C ALA A 196 -13.25 -12.67 0.14
N GLU A 197 -13.39 -14.00 0.17
CA GLU A 197 -12.94 -14.89 -0.91
C GLU A 197 -13.63 -14.61 -2.25
N HIS A 198 -14.95 -14.40 -2.22
CA HIS A 198 -15.69 -14.03 -3.43
C HIS A 198 -15.23 -12.69 -4.00
N GLY A 199 -15.00 -11.70 -3.14
CA GLY A 199 -14.54 -10.39 -3.56
C GLY A 199 -13.12 -10.42 -4.13
N PHE A 200 -12.19 -11.13 -3.49
CA PHE A 200 -10.85 -11.33 -4.04
C PHE A 200 -10.88 -12.07 -5.37
N ARG A 201 -11.69 -13.12 -5.50
CA ARG A 201 -11.87 -13.86 -6.76
C ARG A 201 -12.39 -12.94 -7.86
N PHE A 202 -13.44 -12.17 -7.60
CA PHE A 202 -13.98 -11.19 -8.54
C PHE A 202 -12.91 -10.20 -9.03
N CYS A 203 -12.10 -9.65 -8.11
CA CYS A 203 -11.07 -8.70 -8.48
C CYS A 203 -10.04 -9.33 -9.43
N MET A 204 -9.56 -10.53 -9.09
CA MET A 204 -8.57 -11.26 -9.87
C MET A 204 -9.09 -11.63 -11.25
N GLU A 205 -10.25 -12.28 -11.33
CA GLU A 205 -10.84 -12.75 -12.59
C GLU A 205 -11.16 -11.57 -13.52
N SER A 206 -11.66 -10.45 -12.98
CA SER A 206 -11.99 -9.25 -13.76
C SER A 206 -10.74 -8.64 -14.40
N LEU A 207 -9.67 -8.47 -13.62
CA LEU A 207 -8.43 -7.87 -14.11
C LEU A 207 -7.67 -8.80 -15.05
N GLU A 208 -7.61 -10.10 -14.75
CA GLU A 208 -6.97 -11.08 -15.63
C GLU A 208 -7.70 -11.18 -16.98
N ALA A 209 -9.04 -11.24 -16.97
CA ALA A 209 -9.83 -11.24 -18.20
C ALA A 209 -9.63 -9.95 -19.01
N LYS A 210 -9.56 -8.79 -18.34
CA LYS A 210 -9.28 -7.50 -19.00
C LYS A 210 -7.89 -7.49 -19.65
N LEU A 211 -6.85 -7.91 -18.93
CA LEU A 211 -5.48 -8.00 -19.45
C LEU A 211 -5.34 -9.01 -20.60
N GLN A 212 -6.09 -10.12 -20.57
CA GLN A 212 -6.12 -11.10 -21.65
C GLN A 212 -6.71 -10.50 -22.94
N LYS A 213 -7.80 -9.73 -22.83
CA LYS A 213 -8.40 -9.02 -23.98
C LYS A 213 -7.40 -8.02 -24.58
N GLU A 214 -6.72 -7.27 -23.72
CA GLU A 214 -5.70 -6.29 -24.15
C GLU A 214 -4.47 -6.95 -24.79
N ALA A 215 -4.05 -8.12 -24.28
CA ALA A 215 -2.94 -8.90 -24.83
C ALA A 215 -3.21 -9.44 -26.24
N ALA A 216 -4.48 -9.64 -26.61
CA ALA A 216 -4.87 -10.07 -27.95
C ALA A 216 -4.75 -8.96 -29.01
N LEU A 217 -4.69 -7.68 -28.60
CA LEU A 217 -4.44 -6.53 -29.49
C LEU A 217 -2.94 -6.45 -29.80
N LYS A 218 -2.58 -6.14 -31.05
CA LYS A 218 -1.17 -5.93 -31.42
C LYS A 218 -0.61 -4.69 -30.73
N GLU A 219 0.68 -4.70 -30.39
CA GLU A 219 1.33 -3.55 -29.74
C GLU A 219 1.22 -2.26 -30.56
N GLU A 220 1.35 -2.36 -31.90
CA GLU A 220 1.24 -1.23 -32.84
C GLU A 220 -0.18 -0.63 -32.93
N GLU A 221 -1.20 -1.35 -32.46
CA GLU A 221 -2.60 -0.93 -32.50
C GLU A 221 -3.03 -0.26 -31.18
N ARG A 222 -2.17 -0.26 -30.15
CA ARG A 222 -2.49 0.32 -28.85
C ARG A 222 -2.20 1.81 -28.83
N THR A 223 -3.15 2.57 -28.29
CA THR A 223 -2.90 3.99 -27.98
C THR A 223 -2.09 4.13 -26.69
N ASP A 224 -1.40 5.25 -26.53
CA ASP A 224 -0.67 5.56 -25.29
C ASP A 224 -1.58 5.48 -24.05
N GLU A 225 -2.83 5.89 -24.19
CA GLU A 225 -3.84 5.81 -23.13
C GLU A 225 -4.17 4.36 -22.74
N GLN A 226 -4.28 3.47 -23.73
CA GLN A 226 -4.52 2.03 -23.49
C GLN A 226 -3.31 1.35 -22.86
N GLU A 227 -2.09 1.78 -23.20
CA GLU A 227 -0.89 1.27 -22.57
C GLU A 227 -0.77 1.70 -21.10
N VAL A 228 -1.09 2.97 -20.81
CA VAL A 228 -1.19 3.48 -19.44
C VAL A 228 -2.27 2.72 -18.66
N GLU A 229 -3.46 2.54 -19.23
CA GLU A 229 -4.54 1.79 -18.57
C GLU A 229 -4.13 0.33 -18.29
N ARG A 230 -3.49 -0.34 -19.26
CA ARG A 230 -2.98 -1.70 -19.10
C ARG A 230 -1.98 -1.80 -17.96
N LYS A 231 -1.01 -0.86 -17.89
CA LYS A 231 -0.04 -0.79 -16.78
C LYS A 231 -0.76 -0.63 -15.44
N ASN A 232 -1.77 0.23 -15.39
CA ASN A 232 -2.58 0.46 -14.19
C ASN A 232 -3.37 -0.78 -13.77
N THR A 233 -3.95 -1.50 -14.73
CA THR A 233 -4.66 -2.76 -14.49
C THR A 233 -3.71 -3.84 -13.97
N ARG A 234 -2.47 -3.91 -14.47
CA ARG A 234 -1.43 -4.80 -13.93
C ARG A 234 -1.06 -4.46 -12.50
N LEU A 235 -0.79 -3.19 -12.20
CA LEU A 235 -0.47 -2.76 -10.84
C LEU A 235 -1.61 -3.05 -9.86
N LEU A 236 -2.86 -2.82 -10.29
CA LEU A 236 -4.04 -3.18 -9.48
C LEU A 236 -4.14 -4.69 -9.25
N LEU A 237 -3.81 -5.52 -10.25
CA LEU A 237 -3.72 -6.98 -10.09
C LEU A 237 -2.67 -7.37 -9.04
N GLY A 238 -1.49 -6.74 -9.09
CA GLY A 238 -0.44 -6.91 -8.09
C GLY A 238 -0.92 -6.58 -6.67
N LEU A 239 -1.71 -5.51 -6.50
CA LEU A 239 -2.29 -5.13 -5.21
C LEU A 239 -3.38 -6.09 -4.73
N CYS A 240 -4.20 -6.62 -5.64
CA CYS A 240 -5.20 -7.64 -5.31
C CYS A 240 -4.52 -8.92 -4.82
N LEU A 241 -3.46 -9.36 -5.51
CA LEU A 241 -2.64 -10.51 -5.12
C LEU A 241 -1.99 -10.29 -3.75
N ASP A 242 -1.34 -9.14 -3.52
CA ASP A 242 -0.75 -8.78 -2.22
C ASP A 242 -1.79 -8.85 -1.09
N SER A 243 -2.94 -8.21 -1.27
CA SER A 243 -4.00 -8.17 -0.26
C SER A 243 -4.57 -9.57 0.03
N ARG A 244 -4.78 -10.39 -1.00
CA ARG A 244 -5.23 -11.78 -0.84
C ARG A 244 -4.16 -12.64 -0.18
N ALA A 245 -2.88 -12.43 -0.50
CA ALA A 245 -1.77 -13.12 0.13
C ALA A 245 -1.74 -12.86 1.64
N ARG A 246 -1.88 -11.58 2.06
CA ARG A 246 -2.00 -11.19 3.48
C ARG A 246 -3.15 -11.92 4.17
N TYR A 247 -4.32 -11.96 3.54
CA TYR A 247 -5.50 -12.67 4.06
C TYR A 247 -5.27 -14.20 4.15
N ARG A 248 -4.61 -14.79 3.16
CA ARG A 248 -4.27 -16.22 3.16
C ARG A 248 -3.22 -16.54 4.22
N THR A 249 -2.24 -15.66 4.45
CA THR A 249 -1.28 -15.79 5.55
C THR A 249 -1.98 -15.78 6.91
N SER A 250 -2.93 -14.86 7.15
CA SER A 250 -3.71 -14.83 8.39
C SER A 250 -4.59 -16.05 8.58
N SER A 251 -5.04 -16.65 7.48
CA SER A 251 -5.76 -17.92 7.46
C SER A 251 -4.86 -19.16 7.50
N LEU A 252 -3.54 -19.01 7.69
CA LEU A 252 -2.53 -20.08 7.67
C LEU A 252 -2.45 -20.89 6.35
N ARG A 253 -2.98 -20.36 5.25
CA ARG A 253 -2.87 -20.93 3.90
C ARG A 253 -1.59 -20.45 3.24
N LEU A 254 -0.45 -20.85 3.83
CA LEU A 254 0.87 -20.30 3.50
C LEU A 254 1.34 -20.64 2.08
N GLN A 255 1.00 -21.82 1.56
CA GLN A 255 1.32 -22.21 0.18
C GLN A 255 0.69 -21.24 -0.82
N GLU A 256 -0.64 -21.09 -0.75
CA GLU A 256 -1.39 -20.18 -1.62
C GLU A 256 -0.94 -18.72 -1.45
N ALA A 257 -0.62 -18.30 -0.22
CA ALA A 257 -0.08 -16.96 0.03
C ALA A 257 1.27 -16.73 -0.66
N SER A 258 2.19 -17.72 -0.62
CA SER A 258 3.48 -17.58 -1.30
C SER A 258 3.35 -17.49 -2.83
N GLU A 259 2.37 -18.19 -3.42
CA GLU A 259 2.07 -18.10 -4.85
C GLU A 259 1.53 -16.71 -5.22
N ASP A 260 0.64 -16.16 -4.40
CA ASP A 260 0.12 -14.81 -4.61
C ASP A 260 1.21 -13.74 -4.47
N TYR A 261 2.03 -13.81 -3.41
CA TYR A 261 3.15 -12.87 -3.22
C TYR A 261 4.17 -12.96 -4.35
N GLN A 262 4.50 -14.17 -4.84
CA GLN A 262 5.41 -14.35 -5.96
C GLN A 262 4.87 -13.65 -7.22
N ARG A 263 3.59 -13.86 -7.55
CA ARG A 263 2.96 -13.19 -8.70
C ARG A 263 2.88 -11.68 -8.53
N ALA A 264 2.56 -11.19 -7.32
CA ALA A 264 2.54 -9.77 -7.02
C ALA A 264 3.93 -9.14 -7.18
N LEU A 265 4.97 -9.82 -6.70
CA LEU A 265 6.37 -9.41 -6.80
C LEU A 265 6.82 -9.30 -8.25
N GLU A 266 6.49 -10.29 -9.08
CA GLU A 266 6.80 -10.29 -10.51
C GLU A 266 6.18 -9.09 -11.23
N ILE A 267 4.89 -8.84 -11.00
CA ILE A 267 4.18 -7.69 -11.58
C ILE A 267 4.83 -6.38 -11.13
N CYS A 268 5.04 -6.21 -9.82
CA CYS A 268 5.57 -4.97 -9.26
C CYS A 268 7.00 -4.70 -9.76
N SER A 269 7.85 -5.73 -9.79
CA SER A 269 9.23 -5.63 -10.30
C SER A 269 9.27 -5.28 -11.79
N GLN A 270 8.36 -5.84 -12.61
CA GLN A 270 8.28 -5.53 -14.04
C GLN A 270 7.80 -4.09 -14.30
N GLU A 271 6.78 -3.63 -13.57
CA GLU A 271 6.11 -2.36 -13.86
C GLU A 271 6.77 -1.15 -13.17
N GLN A 272 7.42 -1.36 -12.03
CA GLN A 272 8.01 -0.29 -11.20
C GLN A 272 9.52 -0.45 -10.95
N GLY A 273 10.09 -1.61 -11.25
CA GLY A 273 11.51 -1.90 -11.09
C GLY A 273 11.88 -2.51 -9.73
N PRO A 274 13.08 -3.11 -9.63
CA PRO A 274 13.48 -3.94 -8.48
C PRO A 274 13.72 -3.15 -7.18
N THR A 275 14.03 -1.86 -7.27
CA THR A 275 14.31 -0.99 -6.10
C THR A 275 13.07 -0.23 -5.63
N HIS A 276 11.93 -0.40 -6.29
CA HIS A 276 10.70 0.28 -5.91
C HIS A 276 10.26 -0.17 -4.50
N PRO A 277 9.79 0.75 -3.63
CA PRO A 277 9.43 0.41 -2.26
C PRO A 277 8.50 -0.79 -2.11
N GLN A 278 7.47 -0.87 -2.95
CA GLN A 278 6.52 -1.98 -2.92
C GLN A 278 7.15 -3.31 -3.33
N THR A 279 8.13 -3.30 -4.24
CA THR A 279 8.86 -4.51 -4.63
C THR A 279 9.64 -5.07 -3.44
N LEU A 280 10.31 -4.19 -2.69
CA LEU A 280 11.08 -4.59 -1.50
C LEU A 280 10.16 -5.10 -0.38
N VAL A 281 8.99 -4.48 -0.19
CA VAL A 281 7.95 -4.97 0.74
C VAL A 281 7.47 -6.37 0.33
N LEU A 282 7.18 -6.60 -0.95
CA LEU A 282 6.74 -7.90 -1.45
C LEU A 282 7.80 -8.98 -1.31
N MET A 283 9.08 -8.65 -1.55
CA MET A 283 10.20 -9.58 -1.29
C MET A 283 10.26 -9.99 0.18
N ASN A 284 10.10 -9.03 1.09
CA ASN A 284 10.12 -9.27 2.52
C ASN A 284 8.94 -10.12 3.01
N ASP A 285 7.74 -9.82 2.52
CA ASP A 285 6.53 -10.53 2.92
C ASP A 285 6.54 -11.96 2.35
N LEU A 286 7.01 -12.16 1.11
CA LEU A 286 7.26 -13.49 0.56
C LEU A 286 8.31 -14.26 1.36
N ALA A 287 9.43 -13.63 1.72
CA ALA A 287 10.46 -14.26 2.53
C ALA A 287 9.91 -14.71 3.89
N THR A 288 9.07 -13.88 4.52
CA THR A 288 8.39 -14.22 5.76
C THR A 288 7.49 -15.45 5.59
N VAL A 289 6.69 -15.52 4.52
CA VAL A 289 5.83 -16.69 4.28
C VAL A 289 6.63 -17.94 3.95
N LEU A 290 7.71 -17.83 3.18
CA LEU A 290 8.61 -18.96 2.91
C LEU A 290 9.23 -19.50 4.20
N ASP A 291 9.66 -18.61 5.10
CA ASP A 291 10.21 -18.99 6.39
C ASP A 291 9.18 -19.69 7.29
N LEU A 292 7.94 -19.18 7.34
CA LEU A 292 6.83 -19.83 8.04
C LEU A 292 6.49 -21.22 7.47
N ARG A 293 6.78 -21.45 6.18
CA ARG A 293 6.67 -22.78 5.55
C ARG A 293 7.85 -23.70 5.86
N GLY A 294 8.86 -23.24 6.57
CA GLY A 294 10.10 -23.97 6.84
C GLY A 294 11.14 -23.89 5.72
N LEU A 295 10.89 -23.09 4.67
CA LEU A 295 11.79 -22.90 3.53
C LEU A 295 12.83 -21.80 3.84
N HIS A 296 13.58 -22.00 4.92
CA HIS A 296 14.48 -20.97 5.48
C HIS A 296 15.61 -20.55 4.55
N ASP A 297 16.10 -21.45 3.68
CA ASP A 297 17.15 -21.10 2.70
C ASP A 297 16.63 -20.18 1.60
N GLU A 298 15.44 -20.47 1.05
CA GLU A 298 14.79 -19.63 0.04
C GLU A 298 14.41 -18.27 0.62
N ALA A 299 13.85 -18.25 1.84
CA ALA A 299 13.55 -17.02 2.56
C ALA A 299 14.80 -16.16 2.78
N LEU A 300 15.92 -16.79 3.17
CA LEU A 300 17.17 -16.06 3.43
C LEU A 300 17.74 -15.41 2.18
N VAL A 301 17.74 -16.11 1.04
CA VAL A 301 18.19 -15.55 -0.24
C VAL A 301 17.35 -14.32 -0.61
N LEU A 302 16.03 -14.43 -0.50
CA LEU A 302 15.13 -13.37 -0.91
C LEU A 302 15.24 -12.13 -0.01
N VAL A 303 15.27 -12.30 1.31
CA VAL A 303 15.41 -11.16 2.24
C VAL A 303 16.81 -10.52 2.15
N GLN A 304 17.86 -11.30 1.87
CA GLN A 304 19.20 -10.76 1.62
C GLN A 304 19.21 -9.84 0.41
N GLN A 305 18.61 -10.28 -0.71
CA GLN A 305 18.48 -9.46 -1.90
C GLN A 305 17.69 -8.18 -1.62
N ALA A 306 16.61 -8.25 -0.84
CA ALA A 306 15.83 -7.07 -0.44
C ALA A 306 16.67 -6.09 0.41
N VAL A 307 17.47 -6.58 1.37
CA VAL A 307 18.38 -5.77 2.20
C VAL A 307 19.44 -5.08 1.34
N GLU A 308 20.06 -5.80 0.40
CA GLU A 308 21.09 -5.24 -0.49
C GLU A 308 20.53 -4.11 -1.37
N LEU A 309 19.38 -4.35 -2.00
CA LEU A 309 18.68 -3.34 -2.79
C LEU A 309 18.28 -2.14 -1.93
N SER A 310 17.71 -2.39 -0.75
CA SER A 310 17.31 -1.35 0.21
C SER A 310 18.48 -0.48 0.67
N ARG A 311 19.66 -1.06 0.92
CA ARG A 311 20.88 -0.30 1.26
C ARG A 311 21.34 0.57 0.11
N SER A 312 21.25 0.08 -1.13
CA SER A 312 21.67 0.83 -2.31
C SER A 312 20.75 2.00 -2.65
N SER A 313 19.44 1.86 -2.41
CA SER A 313 18.43 2.86 -2.75
C SER A 313 18.07 3.81 -1.60
N GLY A 314 18.53 3.52 -0.38
CA GLY A 314 18.18 4.30 0.81
C GLY A 314 16.72 4.09 1.25
N HIS A 315 16.19 2.87 1.11
CA HIS A 315 14.79 2.58 1.41
C HIS A 315 14.45 2.80 2.90
N PRO A 316 13.33 3.49 3.21
CA PRO A 316 12.95 3.88 4.58
C PRO A 316 12.79 2.71 5.56
N ASP A 317 12.37 1.53 5.08
CA ASP A 317 12.09 0.36 5.91
C ASP A 317 13.25 -0.65 6.03
N LEU A 318 14.49 -0.20 5.83
CA LEU A 318 15.68 -1.08 5.95
C LEU A 318 15.73 -1.81 7.32
N HIS A 319 15.32 -1.14 8.39
CA HIS A 319 15.29 -1.73 9.74
C HIS A 319 14.38 -2.96 9.84
N ARG A 320 13.23 -2.94 9.14
CA ARG A 320 12.28 -4.07 9.12
C ARG A 320 12.86 -5.26 8.34
N LEU A 321 13.49 -5.00 7.19
CA LEU A 321 14.17 -6.03 6.38
C LEU A 321 15.28 -6.72 7.18
N LEU A 322 16.10 -5.95 7.89
CA LEU A 322 17.18 -6.47 8.74
C LEU A 322 16.62 -7.31 9.91
N GLY A 323 15.55 -6.85 10.55
CA GLY A 323 14.87 -7.59 11.62
C GLY A 323 14.32 -8.94 11.14
N ASN A 324 13.67 -8.96 9.98
CA ASN A 324 13.14 -10.20 9.40
C ASN A 324 14.28 -11.15 8.95
N MET A 325 15.34 -10.62 8.34
CA MET A 325 16.53 -11.42 8.00
C MET A 325 17.18 -12.04 9.25
N ALA A 326 17.22 -11.31 10.36
CA ALA A 326 17.70 -11.82 11.64
C ALA A 326 16.80 -12.96 12.18
N GLY A 327 15.48 -12.83 12.03
CA GLY A 327 14.52 -13.89 12.39
C GLY A 327 14.71 -15.16 11.57
N VAL A 328 14.88 -15.06 10.26
CA VAL A 328 15.19 -16.21 9.38
C VAL A 328 16.50 -16.89 9.82
N LEU A 329 17.55 -16.11 10.10
CA LEU A 329 18.83 -16.64 10.59
C LEU A 329 18.71 -17.33 11.96
N LEU A 330 17.85 -16.82 12.83
CA LEU A 330 17.55 -17.40 14.13
C LEU A 330 16.84 -18.76 13.99
N HIS A 331 15.90 -18.90 13.03
CA HIS A 331 15.29 -20.19 12.69
C HIS A 331 16.31 -21.19 12.13
N LYS A 332 17.30 -20.73 11.35
CA LYS A 332 18.45 -21.55 10.91
C LYS A 332 19.48 -21.84 12.01
N GLY A 333 19.28 -21.34 13.23
CA GLY A 333 20.22 -21.53 14.36
C GLY A 333 21.50 -20.70 14.27
N ARG A 334 21.59 -19.73 13.36
CA ARG A 334 22.76 -18.84 13.18
C ARG A 334 22.72 -17.68 14.17
N LEU A 335 22.83 -17.99 15.47
CA LEU A 335 22.58 -17.04 16.57
C LEU A 335 23.50 -15.81 16.58
N ASP A 336 24.76 -15.93 16.15
CA ASP A 336 25.70 -14.79 16.07
C ASP A 336 25.37 -13.83 14.94
N GLN A 337 24.95 -14.35 13.79
CA GLN A 337 24.55 -13.52 12.67
C GLN A 337 23.23 -12.80 12.97
N ALA A 338 22.25 -13.52 13.54
CA ALA A 338 20.98 -12.94 13.98
C ALA A 338 21.18 -11.81 15.01
N LEU A 339 22.05 -12.01 16.01
CA LEU A 339 22.31 -10.98 17.03
C LEU A 339 22.82 -9.67 16.42
N ARG A 340 23.78 -9.74 15.49
CA ARG A 340 24.35 -8.55 14.86
C ARG A 340 23.31 -7.78 14.06
N LEU A 341 22.49 -8.49 13.28
CA LEU A 341 21.45 -7.86 12.47
C LEU A 341 20.33 -7.27 13.32
N TYR A 342 19.90 -7.95 14.38
CA TYR A 342 18.92 -7.36 15.31
C TYR A 342 19.45 -6.09 15.98
N GLN A 343 20.74 -6.03 16.34
CA GLN A 343 21.34 -4.81 16.91
C GLN A 343 21.38 -3.66 15.89
N GLU A 344 21.72 -3.96 14.64
CA GLU A 344 21.69 -2.97 13.55
C GLU A 344 20.26 -2.48 13.30
N ALA A 345 19.30 -3.40 13.19
CA ALA A 345 17.89 -3.10 13.02
C ALA A 345 17.37 -2.23 14.18
N LEU A 346 17.69 -2.57 15.42
CA LEU A 346 17.25 -1.81 16.61
C LEU A 346 17.75 -0.36 16.59
N SER A 347 19.01 -0.16 16.22
CA SER A 347 19.59 1.18 16.11
C SER A 347 18.85 2.02 15.07
N LEU A 348 18.57 1.44 13.89
CA LEU A 348 17.82 2.12 12.83
C LEU A 348 16.37 2.39 13.24
N SER A 349 15.68 1.41 13.86
CA SER A 349 14.30 1.58 14.36
C SER A 349 14.17 2.75 15.33
N HIS A 350 15.15 2.96 16.22
CA HIS A 350 15.18 4.12 17.12
C HIS A 350 15.41 5.44 16.37
N GLN A 351 16.29 5.47 15.36
CA GLN A 351 16.53 6.67 14.55
C GLN A 351 15.26 7.13 13.82
N VAL A 352 14.44 6.18 13.36
CA VAL A 352 13.21 6.44 12.61
C VAL A 352 11.95 6.48 13.50
N GLN A 353 12.13 6.33 14.82
CA GLN A 353 11.05 6.33 15.83
C GLN A 353 9.95 5.29 15.58
N ASP A 354 10.31 4.13 15.04
CA ASP A 354 9.40 3.01 14.82
C ASP A 354 9.35 2.10 16.05
N GLN A 355 8.51 2.47 17.02
CA GLN A 355 8.40 1.75 18.30
C GLN A 355 7.85 0.33 18.13
N GLU A 356 6.96 0.10 17.16
CA GLU A 356 6.41 -1.23 16.90
C GLU A 356 7.51 -2.20 16.46
N THR A 357 8.37 -1.77 15.54
CA THR A 357 9.50 -2.58 15.10
C THR A 357 10.56 -2.73 16.21
N VAL A 358 10.74 -1.73 17.09
CA VAL A 358 11.61 -1.85 18.29
C VAL A 358 11.17 -3.02 19.17
N ASP A 359 9.89 -3.08 19.53
CA ASP A 359 9.37 -4.11 20.44
C ASP A 359 9.59 -5.52 19.86
N GLN A 360 9.32 -5.69 18.57
CA GLN A 360 9.52 -6.96 17.84
C GLN A 360 11.00 -7.39 17.80
N ILE A 361 11.92 -6.44 17.60
CA ILE A 361 13.36 -6.72 17.60
C ILE A 361 13.83 -7.13 19.00
N LEU A 362 13.30 -6.50 20.04
CA LEU A 362 13.61 -6.85 21.42
C LEU A 362 13.21 -8.30 21.74
N ASP A 363 12.01 -8.74 21.32
CA ASP A 363 11.58 -10.13 21.44
C ASP A 363 12.55 -11.10 20.73
N GLY A 364 12.97 -10.75 19.51
CA GLY A 364 13.97 -11.51 18.76
C GLY A 364 15.32 -11.62 19.48
N LEU A 365 15.78 -10.52 20.09
CA LEU A 365 17.01 -10.48 20.89
C LEU A 365 16.90 -11.33 22.17
N GLU A 366 15.74 -11.34 22.82
CA GLU A 366 15.49 -12.20 23.97
C GLU A 366 15.54 -13.68 23.59
N GLU A 367 14.95 -14.06 22.46
CA GLU A 367 15.02 -15.44 21.97
C GLU A 367 16.46 -15.86 21.66
N VAL A 368 17.27 -14.99 21.03
CA VAL A 368 18.70 -15.26 20.79
C VAL A 368 19.40 -15.56 22.13
N LYS A 369 19.19 -14.73 23.16
CA LYS A 369 19.77 -14.93 24.51
C LYS A 369 19.30 -16.24 25.13
N ARG A 370 18.03 -16.61 24.96
CA ARG A 370 17.48 -17.87 25.47
C ARG A 370 18.13 -19.08 24.80
N ARG A 371 18.24 -19.09 23.47
CA ARG A 371 18.85 -20.21 22.72
C ARG A 371 20.35 -20.37 23.01
N ARG A 372 21.10 -19.27 23.18
CA ARG A 372 22.53 -19.33 23.58
C ARG A 372 22.72 -19.99 24.94
N ARG A 373 21.94 -19.59 25.94
CA ARG A 373 21.98 -20.20 27.28
C ARG A 373 21.71 -21.70 27.22
N LEU A 374 20.76 -22.14 26.39
CA LEU A 374 20.46 -23.56 26.20
C LEU A 374 21.62 -24.32 25.54
N GLN A 375 22.30 -23.73 24.54
CA GLN A 375 23.50 -24.32 23.93
C GLN A 375 24.63 -24.47 24.96
N GLU A 376 24.90 -23.41 25.74
CA GLU A 376 25.93 -23.44 26.80
C GLU A 376 25.64 -24.50 27.87
N THR A 377 24.37 -24.69 28.26
CA THR A 377 24.01 -25.76 29.20
C THR A 377 24.22 -27.15 28.63
N LYS A 378 23.88 -27.37 27.35
CA LYS A 378 24.09 -28.66 26.67
C LYS A 378 25.56 -29.00 26.52
N ASP A 379 26.39 -28.01 26.20
CA ASP A 379 27.83 -28.18 26.06
C ASP A 379 28.53 -28.49 27.38
N LYS A 380 27.97 -28.02 28.51
CA LYS A 380 28.43 -28.38 29.85
C LYS A 380 28.04 -29.82 30.22
N THR A 381 26.78 -30.20 30.00
CA THR A 381 26.30 -31.57 30.30
C THR A 381 26.90 -32.67 29.43
N ASN A 382 27.42 -32.34 28.24
CA ASN A 382 28.11 -33.32 27.38
C ASN A 382 29.62 -33.46 27.69
N LYS A 383 30.17 -32.63 28.58
CA LYS A 383 31.58 -32.66 29.00
C LYS A 383 31.80 -33.35 30.35
N ASP A 384 30.73 -33.50 31.13
CA ASP A 384 30.67 -34.30 32.36
C ASP A 384 30.18 -35.72 32.04
#